data_AF-A0A945LHQ1-F1
#
_entry.id   AF-A0A945LHQ1-F1
#
_cell.length_a   1.000
_cell.length_b   1.000
_cell.length_c   1.000
_cell.angle_alpha   90.00
_cell.angle_beta   90.00
_cell.angle_gamma   90.00
#
_symmetry.space_group_name_H-M   'P 1'
#
loop_
_entity.id
_entity.type
_entity.pdbx_description
1 polymer ?
#
loop_
_entity_poly.entity_id
_entity_poly.type
_entity_poly.pdbx_seq_one_letter_code
_entity_poly.pdbx_strand_id
1 'polypeptide(L)'
;MARSYFAHVPATCWLVDQGNLKSIYRAETAQAAALRLDEFEYKWGDKFPPIGQSWRRNWEQIIPFFAYPEAVRKIIYTTNAI
;
A
#
# COMPACT_ATOMS: atom_id res chain seq x y z
N MET A 1 -3.66 -1.92 -8.51
CA MET A 1 -4.07 -3.05 -7.64
C MET A 1 -5.18 -2.72 -6.63
N ALA A 2 -5.29 -1.51 -6.06
CA ALA A 2 -6.24 -1.27 -4.97
C ALA A 2 -7.62 -0.70 -5.42
N ARG A 3 -7.71 -0.04 -6.59
CA ARG A 3 -8.89 0.76 -7.00
C ARG A 3 -10.23 -0.03 -7.07
N SER A 4 -10.22 -1.32 -7.42
CA SER A 4 -11.45 -2.10 -7.61
C SER A 4 -12.10 -2.60 -6.30
N TYR A 5 -11.34 -2.75 -5.21
CA TYR A 5 -11.87 -3.27 -3.95
C TYR A 5 -12.69 -2.25 -3.16
N PHE A 6 -12.63 -0.96 -3.53
CA PHE A 6 -13.14 0.14 -2.72
C PHE A 6 -14.49 0.71 -3.15
N ALA A 7 -15.11 0.21 -4.22
CA ALA A 7 -16.34 0.80 -4.79
C ALA A 7 -17.51 0.94 -3.79
N HIS A 8 -17.50 0.19 -2.68
CA HIS A 8 -18.57 0.15 -1.68
C HIS A 8 -18.20 0.82 -0.34
N VAL A 9 -17.06 1.53 -0.29
CA VAL A 9 -16.55 2.17 0.93
C VAL A 9 -17.06 3.62 1.03
N PRO A 10 -17.52 4.12 2.20
CA PRO A 10 -17.97 5.50 2.35
C PRO A 10 -16.86 6.51 2.08
N ALA A 11 -17.17 7.64 1.42
CA ALA A 11 -16.23 8.70 0.98
C ALA A 11 -15.18 9.12 2.04
N THR A 12 -15.58 9.19 3.31
CA THR A 12 -14.71 9.54 4.46
C THR A 12 -13.66 8.47 4.79
N CYS A 13 -13.94 7.19 4.52
CA CYS A 13 -12.97 6.10 4.69
C CYS A 13 -11.89 6.11 3.60
N TRP A 14 -12.13 6.73 2.43
CA TRP A 14 -11.16 6.81 1.33
C TRP A 14 -9.94 7.66 1.67
N LEU A 15 -10.13 8.79 2.36
CA LEU A 15 -9.02 9.68 2.71
C LEU A 15 -8.07 9.03 3.71
N VAL A 16 -8.64 8.27 4.65
CA VAL A 16 -7.87 7.56 5.68
C VAL A 16 -7.17 6.34 5.09
N ASP A 17 -7.85 5.55 4.27
CA ASP A 17 -7.27 4.37 3.61
C ASP A 17 -6.13 4.75 2.63
N GLN A 18 -6.34 5.75 1.76
CA GLN A 18 -5.30 6.18 0.82
C GLN A 18 -4.03 6.69 1.50
N GLY A 19 -4.16 7.39 2.62
CA GLY A 19 -3.01 7.87 3.39
C GLY A 19 -2.17 6.73 3.96
N ASN A 20 -2.84 5.71 4.51
CA ASN A 20 -2.16 4.53 5.07
C ASN A 20 -1.52 3.67 3.98
N LEU A 21 -2.20 3.43 2.86
CA LEU A 21 -1.61 2.70 1.73
C LEU A 21 -0.43 3.45 1.10
N LYS A 22 -0.53 4.78 0.99
CA LYS A 22 0.58 5.66 0.56
C LYS A 22 1.82 5.48 1.41
N SER A 23 1.64 5.27 2.71
CA SER A 23 2.76 5.14 3.63
C SER A 23 3.59 3.88 3.36
N ILE A 24 2.98 2.78 2.89
CA ILE A 24 3.66 1.50 2.64
C ILE A 24 4.69 1.66 1.51
N TYR A 25 4.28 2.16 0.34
CA TYR A 25 5.19 2.31 -0.81
C TYR A 25 6.05 3.58 -0.78
N ARG A 26 5.80 4.49 0.16
CA ARG A 26 6.69 5.65 0.43
C ARG A 26 7.75 5.37 1.48
N ALA A 27 7.70 4.21 2.15
CA ALA A 27 8.70 3.86 3.14
C ALA A 27 10.11 3.79 2.52
N GLU A 28 11.13 4.06 3.34
CA GLU A 28 12.51 4.10 2.88
C GLU A 28 13.10 2.71 2.66
N THR A 29 12.63 1.72 3.42
CA THR A 29 13.11 0.34 3.41
C THR A 29 11.95 -0.65 3.42
N ALA A 30 12.21 -1.89 2.97
CA ALA A 30 11.23 -2.96 3.01
C ALA A 30 10.74 -3.26 4.44
N GLN A 31 11.63 -3.15 5.43
CA GLN A 31 11.28 -3.32 6.85
C GLN A 31 10.33 -2.21 7.31
N ALA A 32 10.60 -0.96 6.97
CA ALA A 32 9.73 0.17 7.30
C ALA A 32 8.37 0.10 6.57
N ALA A 33 8.33 -0.50 5.38
CA ALA A 33 7.10 -0.77 4.66
C ALA A 33 6.30 -1.91 5.30
N ALA A 34 6.98 -2.98 5.75
CA ALA A 34 6.35 -4.12 6.43
C ALA A 34 5.64 -3.65 7.71
N LEU A 35 6.31 -2.83 8.52
CA LEU A 35 5.70 -2.24 9.72
C LEU A 35 4.44 -1.43 9.41
N ARG A 36 4.45 -0.66 8.31
CA ARG A 36 3.27 0.09 7.87
C ARG A 36 2.16 -0.79 7.34
N LEU A 37 2.50 -1.93 6.73
CA LEU A 37 1.53 -2.94 6.34
C LEU A 37 0.91 -3.60 7.59
N ASP A 38 1.71 -3.90 8.61
CA ASP A 38 1.22 -4.42 9.89
C ASP A 38 0.25 -3.43 10.57
N GLU A 39 0.62 -2.14 10.63
CA GLU A 39 -0.24 -1.08 11.17
C GLU A 39 -1.54 -0.92 10.38
N PHE A 40 -1.47 -1.05 9.06
CA PHE A 40 -2.64 -1.03 8.20
C PHE A 40 -3.55 -2.22 8.49
N GLU A 41 -3.01 -3.44 8.55
CA GLU A 41 -3.76 -4.66 8.86
C GLU A 41 -4.35 -4.62 10.27
N TYR A 42 -3.64 -4.08 11.26
CA TYR A 42 -4.16 -3.90 12.61
C TYR A 42 -5.38 -2.97 12.66
N LYS A 43 -5.36 -1.87 11.90
CA LYS A 43 -6.44 -0.86 11.91
C LYS A 43 -7.60 -1.21 10.98
N TRP A 44 -7.30 -1.88 9.86
CA TRP A 44 -8.23 -2.03 8.73
C TRP A 44 -8.39 -3.46 8.25
N GLY A 45 -7.61 -4.42 8.75
CA GLY A 45 -7.65 -5.82 8.32
C GLY A 45 -9.02 -6.48 8.51
N ASP A 46 -9.77 -6.08 9.53
CA ASP A 46 -11.13 -6.58 9.76
C ASP A 46 -12.14 -6.02 8.75
N LYS A 47 -11.93 -4.78 8.30
CA LYS A 47 -12.83 -4.11 7.34
C LYS A 47 -12.48 -4.43 5.90
N PHE A 48 -11.18 -4.58 5.61
CA PHE A 48 -10.64 -4.79 4.26
C PHE A 48 -9.61 -5.92 4.22
N PRO A 49 -9.96 -7.15 4.64
CA PRO A 49 -9.02 -8.27 4.65
C PRO A 49 -8.36 -8.58 3.30
N PRO A 50 -9.05 -8.49 2.14
CA PRO A 50 -8.44 -8.77 0.84
C PRO A 50 -7.25 -7.85 0.49
N ILE A 51 -7.21 -6.63 1.05
CA ILE A 51 -6.15 -5.68 0.74
C ILE A 51 -4.85 -6.13 1.38
N GLY A 52 -4.85 -6.37 2.69
CA GLY A 52 -3.68 -6.88 3.42
C GLY A 52 -3.17 -8.18 2.79
N GLN A 53 -4.08 -9.12 2.53
CA GLN A 53 -3.74 -10.40 1.87
C GLN A 53 -3.11 -10.22 0.49
N SER A 54 -3.60 -9.27 -0.31
CA SER A 54 -3.02 -8.98 -1.63
C SER A 54 -1.60 -8.43 -1.50
N TRP A 55 -1.36 -7.51 -0.56
CA TRP A 55 -0.02 -6.99 -0.28
C TRP A 55 0.94 -8.09 0.21
N ARG A 56 0.49 -8.94 1.13
CA ARG A 56 1.28 -10.08 1.64
C ARG A 56 1.63 -11.07 0.52
N ARG A 57 0.67 -11.41 -0.34
CA ARG A 57 0.89 -12.33 -1.46
C ARG A 57 1.91 -11.80 -2.46
N ASN A 58 1.90 -10.49 -2.71
CA ASN A 58 2.80 -9.85 -3.65
C ASN A 58 4.08 -9.31 -2.97
N TRP A 59 4.28 -9.56 -1.67
CA TRP A 59 5.32 -8.91 -0.88
C TRP A 59 6.73 -9.11 -1.45
N GLU A 60 7.06 -10.34 -1.84
CA GLU A 60 8.35 -10.68 -2.47
C GLU A 60 8.60 -9.93 -3.78
N GLN A 61 7.55 -9.58 -4.51
CA GLN A 61 7.66 -8.76 -5.72
C GLN A 61 7.82 -7.27 -5.39
N ILE A 62 7.38 -6.84 -4.20
CA ILE A 62 7.42 -5.44 -3.74
C ILE A 62 8.78 -5.10 -3.11
N ILE A 63 9.42 -6.04 -2.42
CA ILE A 63 10.73 -5.83 -1.76
C ILE A 63 11.79 -5.22 -2.71
N PRO A 64 11.98 -5.72 -3.95
CA PRO A 64 12.98 -5.17 -4.87
C PRO A 64 12.80 -3.68 -5.18
N PHE A 65 11.58 -3.15 -5.06
CA PHE A 65 11.34 -1.73 -5.33
C PHE A 65 12.03 -0.81 -4.31
N PHE A 66 12.24 -1.26 -3.08
CA PHE A 66 12.94 -0.48 -2.06
C PHE A 66 14.44 -0.34 -2.32
N ALA A 67 15.01 -1.16 -3.20
CA ALA A 67 16.40 -1.01 -3.64
C ALA A 67 16.61 0.19 -4.58
N TYR A 68 15.54 0.71 -5.21
CA TYR A 68 15.63 1.90 -6.05
C TYR A 68 15.67 3.18 -5.20
N PRO A 69 16.41 4.23 -5.63
CA PRO A 69 16.36 5.54 -5.01
C PRO A 69 14.94 6.12 -5.00
N GLU A 70 14.64 7.00 -4.03
CA GLU A 70 13.31 7.58 -3.87
C GLU A 70 12.77 8.21 -5.16
N ALA A 71 13.60 8.96 -5.90
CA ALA A 71 13.22 9.59 -7.16
C ALA A 71 12.72 8.60 -8.21
N VAL A 72 13.35 7.42 -8.29
CA VAL A 72 12.94 6.34 -9.20
C VAL A 72 11.65 5.70 -8.73
N ARG A 73 11.53 5.45 -7.42
CA ARG A 73 10.27 4.95 -6.82
C ARG A 73 9.11 5.90 -7.11
N LYS A 74 9.34 7.22 -7.03
CA LYS A 74 8.34 8.25 -7.37
C LYS A 74 7.74 8.05 -8.74
N ILE A 75 8.60 7.88 -9.74
CA ILE A 75 8.17 7.68 -11.12
C ILE A 75 7.30 6.42 -11.24
N ILE A 76 7.72 5.31 -10.64
CA ILE A 76 7.01 4.01 -10.73
C ILE A 76 5.57 4.09 -10.19
N TYR A 77 5.36 4.75 -9.04
CA TYR A 77 4.02 4.85 -8.44
C TYR A 77 3.18 5.99 -9.01
N THR A 78 3.77 7.01 -9.65
CA THR A 78 3.02 8.08 -10.35
C THR A 78 2.60 7.67 -11.76
N THR A 79 3.34 6.75 -12.39
CA THR A 79 3.06 6.28 -13.76
C THR A 79 1.99 5.19 -13.81
N ASN A 80 1.55 4.64 -12.67
CA ASN A 80 0.36 3.78 -12.57
C ASN A 80 -0.96 4.57 -12.62
N ALA A 81 -1.05 5.59 -13.47
CA ALA A 81 -2.22 6.43 -13.69
C ALA A 81 -3.19 5.89 -14.76
N ILE A 82 -3.07 4.61 -15.14
CA ILE A 82 -3.99 3.93 -16.06
C ILE A 82 -4.93 3.02 -15.25
#